data_AF-A0A329XF51-F1
#
_entry.id   AF-A0A329XF51-F1
#
_cell.length_a   1.000
_cell.length_b   1.000
_cell.length_c   1.000
_cell.angle_alpha   90.00
_cell.angle_beta   90.00
_cell.angle_gamma   90.00
#
_symmetry.space_group_name_H-M   'P 1'
#
loop_
_entity.id
_entity.type
_entity.pdbx_description
1 polymer ?
#
loop_
_entity_poly.entity_id
_entity_poly.type
_entity_poly.pdbx_seq_one_letter_code
_entity_poly.pdbx_strand_id
1 'polypeptide(L)' 'MLLWDTNGFWLYYRRLEKGRFQWPAPVSDGTVHITRQQLNWLLSGLALAHPRAHQPLRGLKV' A
#
# COMPACT_ATOMS: atom_id res chain seq x y z
N MET A 1 -1.12 -10.50 4.25
CA MET A 1 -1.21 -10.96 2.85
C MET A 1 -1.34 -12.46 2.84
N LEU A 2 -2.17 -13.01 1.96
CA LEU A 2 -2.25 -14.44 1.73
C LEU A 2 -1.39 -14.77 0.50
N LEU A 3 -0.37 -15.60 0.67
CA LEU A 3 0.47 -16.08 -0.43
C LEU A 3 0.19 -17.56 -0.60
N TRP A 4 -0.13 -18.00 -1.81
CA TRP A 4 -0.17 -19.43 -2.12
C TRP A 4 1.25 -19.89 -2.45
N ASP A 5 1.74 -20.91 -1.75
CA ASP A 5 2.99 -21.57 -2.06
C ASP A 5 2.80 -23.09 -2.00
N THR A 6 3.13 -23.74 -3.12
CA THR A 6 3.17 -25.19 -3.38
C THR A 6 1.95 -25.99 -2.90
N ASN A 7 1.76 -26.17 -1.59
CA ASN A 7 0.71 -26.97 -0.98
C ASN A 7 -0.15 -26.20 0.05
N GLY A 8 -0.05 -24.87 0.14
CA GLY A 8 -0.87 -24.13 1.09
C GLY A 8 -0.77 -22.62 1.03
N PHE A 9 -1.51 -21.99 1.94
CA PHE A 9 -1.52 -20.54 2.11
C PHE A 9 -0.62 -20.11 3.26
N TRP A 10 0.26 -19.16 2.97
CA TRP A 10 1.05 -18.42 3.94
C TRP A 10 0.32 -17.11 4.27
N LEU A 11 0.02 -16.89 5.54
CA LEU A 11 -0.55 -15.64 6.02
C LEU A 11 0.54 -14.76 6.63
N TYR A 12 0.93 -13.70 5.93
CA TYR A 12 1.79 -12.66 6.48
C TYR A 12 0.99 -11.76 7.44
N TYR A 13 1.35 -11.83 8.73
CA TYR A 13 0.83 -10.98 9.80
C TYR A 13 1.87 -9.94 10.21
N ARG A 14 1.48 -8.66 10.21
CA ARG A 14 2.29 -7.56 10.72
C ARG A 14 1.44 -6.72 11.66
N ARG A 15 1.92 -6.50 12.89
CA ARG A 15 1.28 -5.65 13.89
C ARG A 15 2.18 -4.46 14.19
N LEU A 16 1.59 -3.27 14.27
CA LEU A 16 2.28 -2.09 14.75
C LEU A 16 2.25 -2.07 16.28
N GLU A 17 3.38 -1.82 16.93
CA GLU A 17 3.44 -1.64 18.38
C GLU A 17 2.77 -0.33 18.82
N LYS A 18 2.81 0.69 17.95
CA LYS A 18 2.13 1.98 18.11
C LYS A 18 1.55 2.44 16.77
N GLY A 19 0.37 3.05 16.82
CA GLY A 19 -0.33 3.56 15.64
C GLY A 19 -1.28 2.56 14.97
N ARG A 20 -1.80 2.92 13.80
CA ARG A 20 -2.71 2.09 12.99
C ARG A 20 -2.34 2.20 11.52
N PHE A 21 -2.61 1.16 10.75
CA PHE A 21 -2.53 1.22 9.29
C PHE A 21 -3.64 2.11 8.75
N GLN A 22 -3.30 3.05 7.86
CA GLN A 22 -4.28 3.87 7.15
C GLN A 22 -4.84 3.07 5.97
N TRP A 23 -5.77 2.16 6.29
CA TRP A 23 -6.44 1.36 5.26
C TRP A 23 -7.33 2.26 4.39
N PRO A 24 -7.28 2.12 3.06
CA PRO A 24 -8.11 2.92 2.16
C PRO A 24 -9.58 2.59 2.41
N ALA A 25 -10.44 3.62 2.44
CA ALA A 25 -11.87 3.40 2.44
C ALA A 25 -12.27 2.70 1.11
N PRO A 26 -13.03 1.60 1.14
CA PRO A 26 -13.48 0.93 -0.07
C PRO A 26 -14.45 1.87 -0.81
N VAL A 27 -14.11 2.22 -2.05
CA VAL A 27 -14.90 3.17 -2.87
C VAL A 27 -16.17 2.50 -3.41
N SER A 28 -16.13 1.19 -3.61
CA SER A 28 -17.27 0.29 -3.81
C SER A 28 -16.73 -1.13 -3.90
N ASP A 29 -17.47 -2.08 -3.34
CA ASP A 29 -17.23 -3.53 -3.40
C ASP A 29 -15.86 -4.03 -2.89
N GLY A 30 -15.60 -3.80 -1.58
CA GLY A 30 -14.78 -4.66 -0.69
C GLY A 30 -13.28 -4.85 -0.97
N THR A 31 -12.80 -4.58 -2.18
CA THR A 31 -11.43 -4.90 -2.63
C THR A 31 -10.76 -3.64 -3.17
N VAL A 32 -9.52 -3.41 -2.73
CA VAL A 32 -8.71 -2.28 -3.20
C VAL A 32 -7.46 -2.80 -3.88
N HIS A 33 -7.30 -2.45 -5.15
CA HIS A 33 -6.07 -2.71 -5.90
C HIS A 33 -5.04 -1.64 -5.54
N ILE A 34 -3.85 -2.08 -5.10
CA ILE A 34 -2.73 -1.21 -4.77
C ILE A 34 -1.44 -1.70 -5.44
N THR A 35 -0.54 -0.78 -5.75
CA THR A 35 0.79 -1.11 -6.27
C THR A 35 1.72 -1.63 -5.16
N ARG A 36 2.83 -2.27 -5.54
CA ARG A 36 3.87 -2.70 -4.58
C ARG A 36 4.42 -1.54 -3.74
N GLN A 37 4.56 -0.35 -4.34
CA GLN A 37 5.02 0.83 -3.62
C GLN A 37 3.99 1.31 -2.59
N GLN A 38 2.72 1.34 -2.98
CA GLN A 38 1.61 1.67 -2.09
C GLN A 38 1.48 0.68 -0.93
N LEU A 39 1.71 -0.62 -1.19
CA LEU A 39 1.79 -1.63 -0.14
C LEU A 39 2.93 -1.32 0.85
N ASN A 40 4.13 -0.99 0.35
CA ASN A 40 5.26 -0.63 1.22
C ASN A 40 4.96 0.59 2.09
N TRP A 41 4.27 1.59 1.54
CA TRP A 41 3.80 2.75 2.30
C TRP A 41 2.85 2.34 3.42
N LEU A 42 1.84 1.53 3.10
CA LEU A 42 0.90 1.03 4.10
C LEU A 42 1.62 0.27 5.21
N LEU A 43 2.54 -0.64 4.86
CA LEU A 43 3.37 -1.38 5.81
C LEU A 43 4.29 -0.48 6.66
N SER A 44 4.62 0.71 6.17
CA SER A 44 5.41 1.73 6.88
C SER A 44 4.55 2.73 7.66
N GLY A 45 3.22 2.60 7.64
CA GLY A 45 2.27 3.50 8.32
C GLY A 45 1.91 4.77 7.54
N LEU A 46 2.31 4.87 6.27
CA LEU A 46 2.01 6.00 5.39
C LEU A 46 0.66 5.82 4.70
N ALA A 47 -0.01 6.95 4.39
CA ALA A 47 -1.23 6.97 3.59
C ALA A 47 -0.95 6.55 2.13
N LEU A 48 -1.88 5.79 1.54
CA LEU A 48 -1.82 5.37 0.13
C LEU A 48 -1.89 6.52 -0.86
N ALA A 49 -2.64 7.57 -0.49
CA ALA A 49 -2.70 8.82 -1.22
C ALA A 49 -1.80 9.84 -0.52
N HIS A 50 -0.79 10.33 -1.24
CA HIS A 50 0.00 11.48 -0.82
C HIS A 50 -0.41 12.69 -1.67
N PRO A 51 -1.37 13.53 -1.21
CA PRO A 51 -1.80 14.71 -1.96
C PRO A 51 -0.68 15.75 -2.17
N ARG A 52 0.48 15.56 -1.55
CA ARG A 52 1.67 16.43 -1.65
C ARG A 52 2.91 15.74 -2.23
N ALA A 53 2.77 14.59 -2.89
CA ALA A 53 3.91 13.99 -3.58
C ALA A 53 4.48 14.97 -4.63
N HIS A 54 5.79 15.11 -4.68
CA HIS A 54 6.46 15.98 -5.64
C HIS A 54 6.02 15.60 -7.06
N GLN A 55 5.52 16.58 -7.80
CA GLN A 55 5.17 16.36 -9.19
C GLN A 55 6.46 16.19 -10.00
N PRO A 56 6.52 15.20 -10.92
CA PRO A 56 7.65 15.09 -11.82
C PRO A 56 7.77 16.39 -12.62
N LEU A 57 8.98 16.93 -12.72
CA LEU A 57 9.28 18.10 -13.52
C LEU A 57 9.00 17.78 -14.98
N ARG A 58 7.86 18.25 -15.51
CA ARG A 58 7.54 18.13 -16.93
C ARG A 58 8.31 19.20 -17.69
N GLY A 59 9.19 18.79 -18.61
CA GLY A 59 9.77 19.69 -19.61
C GLY A 59 11.28 19.95 -19.55
N LEU A 60 12.08 19.13 -18.86
CA LEU A 60 13.53 19.23 -19.00
C LEU A 60 13.97 18.67 -20.37
N LYS A 61 14.05 19.54 -21.38
CA LYS A 61 14.87 19.27 -22.56
C LYS A 61 16.31 19.61 -22.17
N VAL A 62 17.15 18.58 -22.07
CA VAL A 62 18.62 18.72 -22.04
C VAL A 62 19.11 18.88 -23.47
#